data_AF-A0A357F5M6-F1
#
_entry.id   AF-A0A357F5M6-F1
#
_cell.length_a   1.000
_cell.length_b   1.000
_cell.length_c   1.000
_cell.angle_alpha   90.00
_cell.angle_beta   90.00
_cell.angle_gamma   90.00
#
_symmetry.space_group_name_H-M   'P 1'
#
loop_
_entity.id
_entity.type
_entity.pdbx_description
1 polymer ?
#
loop_
_entity_poly.entity_id
_entity_poly.type
_entity_poly.pdbx_seq_one_letter_code
_entity_poly.pdbx_strand_id
1 'polypeptide(L)'
;MALALHQDYSKKQIGRASYRNEPVEIISISVGDKKQHAINETFEKETDWLKDFSVRIKNKSEKRIVFFSWGLEFPETEATGNRMIYMLYYGVSPCRKPKDYENEGPIPAGETFELAIDQKKYERLKAFVGTRHWLDGLTRAEIRILSIHYDDDTGWSAGSSTKRDPNNPKRFISVTPDNPGGNRDE
;
A
#
# COMPACT_ATOMS: atom_id res chain seq x y z
N MET A 1 -8.72 43.49 -6.08
CA MET A 1 -7.48 42.68 -6.11
C MET A 1 -7.75 41.39 -5.36
N ALA A 2 -7.84 40.26 -6.04
CA ALA A 2 -7.92 38.95 -5.41
C ALA A 2 -6.49 38.41 -5.25
N LEU A 3 -6.06 38.15 -4.02
CA LEU A 3 -4.84 37.41 -3.74
C LEU A 3 -5.09 35.97 -4.22
N ALA A 4 -4.51 35.59 -5.35
CA ALA A 4 -4.41 34.18 -5.70
C ALA A 4 -3.46 33.53 -4.69
N LEU A 5 -3.99 32.68 -3.81
CA LEU A 5 -3.16 31.77 -3.02
C LEU A 5 -2.37 30.93 -4.02
N HIS A 6 -1.08 31.23 -4.19
CA HIS A 6 -0.16 30.32 -4.87
C HIS A 6 -0.07 29.07 -4.00
N GLN A 7 -0.71 27.99 -4.45
CA GLN A 7 -0.51 26.69 -3.85
C GLN A 7 0.96 26.32 -4.06
N ASP A 8 1.66 26.15 -2.96
CA ASP A 8 3.06 25.77 -2.96
C ASP A 8 3.18 24.28 -3.29
N TYR A 9 3.37 23.98 -4.56
CA TYR A 9 3.54 22.61 -5.03
C TYR A 9 4.89 22.00 -4.66
N SER A 10 5.84 22.77 -4.12
CA SER A 10 7.14 22.26 -3.69
C SER A 10 7.05 21.48 -2.37
N LYS A 11 6.02 21.75 -1.56
CA LYS A 11 5.81 21.05 -0.29
C LYS A 11 5.06 19.75 -0.53
N LYS A 12 5.75 18.64 -0.32
CA LYS A 12 5.23 17.29 -0.49
C LYS A 12 5.03 16.60 0.84
N GLN A 13 4.08 15.69 0.90
CA GLN A 13 3.81 14.89 2.08
C GLN A 13 3.46 13.45 1.69
N ILE A 14 4.02 12.50 2.44
CA ILE A 14 3.61 11.10 2.39
C ILE A 14 2.90 10.76 3.69
N GLY A 15 1.61 10.50 3.59
CA GLY A 15 0.77 10.08 4.69
C GLY A 15 0.55 8.57 4.74
N ARG A 16 -0.35 8.15 5.62
CA ARG A 16 -0.79 6.75 5.76
C ARG A 16 -2.30 6.70 5.91
N ALA A 17 -2.94 5.85 5.11
CA ALA A 17 -4.33 5.46 5.27
C ALA A 17 -4.37 4.06 5.90
N SER A 18 -4.65 3.99 7.21
CA SER A 18 -4.58 2.76 7.98
C SER A 18 -5.95 2.10 8.22
N TYR A 19 -5.93 0.78 8.29
CA TYR A 19 -7.01 -0.03 8.82
C TYR A 19 -6.71 -0.47 10.26
N ARG A 20 -7.75 -0.90 10.97
CA ARG A 20 -7.57 -1.56 12.27
C ARG A 20 -6.83 -2.87 12.10
N ASN A 21 -6.03 -3.24 13.10
CA ASN A 21 -5.36 -4.53 13.19
C ASN A 21 -4.45 -4.87 11.99
N GLU A 22 -3.82 -3.86 11.37
CA GLU A 22 -2.81 -4.11 10.34
C GLU A 22 -1.68 -5.00 10.90
N PRO A 23 -1.32 -6.10 10.23
CA PRO A 23 -0.27 -7.01 10.69
C PRO A 23 1.14 -6.55 10.28
N VAL A 24 1.25 -5.30 9.82
CA VAL A 24 2.50 -4.62 9.52
C VAL A 24 2.54 -3.23 10.12
N GLU A 25 3.75 -2.72 10.31
CA GLU A 25 4.00 -1.37 10.78
C GLU A 25 4.96 -0.67 9.82
N ILE A 26 4.57 0.50 9.29
CA ILE A 26 5.48 1.35 8.53
C ILE A 26 6.38 2.09 9.52
N ILE A 27 7.68 1.86 9.41
CA ILE A 27 8.71 2.40 10.30
C ILE A 27 9.22 3.75 9.80
N SER A 28 9.56 3.82 8.52
CA SER A 28 10.03 5.04 7.88
C SER A 28 9.81 4.99 6.38
N ILE A 29 9.93 6.14 5.75
CA ILE A 29 9.93 6.30 4.30
C ILE A 29 11.20 7.00 3.88
N SER A 30 11.59 6.81 2.63
CA SER A 30 12.66 7.55 1.99
C SER A 30 12.22 8.03 0.62
N VAL A 31 12.69 9.21 0.21
CA VAL A 31 12.43 9.79 -1.11
C VAL A 31 13.74 10.28 -1.72
N GLY A 32 13.99 10.01 -3.01
CA GLY A 32 15.18 10.49 -3.71
C GLY A 32 16.51 9.98 -3.14
N ASP A 33 17.26 10.85 -2.47
CA ASP A 33 18.62 10.61 -1.96
C ASP A 33 18.68 9.68 -0.73
N LYS A 34 17.63 8.88 -0.53
CA LYS A 34 17.46 7.94 0.58
C LYS A 34 17.42 8.61 1.96
N LYS A 35 17.20 9.92 2.03
CA LYS A 35 16.89 10.59 3.29
C LYS A 35 15.60 10.01 3.87
N GLN A 36 15.68 9.60 5.13
CA GLN A 36 14.51 9.08 5.85
C GLN A 36 13.63 10.23 6.35
N HIS A 37 12.33 10.09 6.16
CA HIS A 37 11.31 10.99 6.67
C HIS A 37 10.31 10.22 7.53
N ALA A 38 9.74 10.92 8.51
CA ALA A 38 8.60 10.40 9.24
C ALA A 38 7.33 10.45 8.38
N ILE A 39 6.37 9.57 8.67
CA ILE A 39 5.04 9.64 8.05
C ILE A 39 4.36 10.95 8.45
N ASN A 40 3.69 11.58 7.49
CA ASN A 40 3.08 12.92 7.59
C ASN A 40 4.07 14.08 7.74
N GLU A 41 5.38 13.83 7.71
CA GLU A 41 6.36 14.91 7.60
C GLU A 41 6.28 15.54 6.20
N THR A 42 6.30 16.87 6.16
CA THR A 42 6.39 17.62 4.90
C THR A 42 7.86 17.80 4.53
N PHE A 43 8.18 17.64 3.24
CA PHE A 43 9.51 17.88 2.70
C PHE A 43 9.42 18.70 1.40
N GLU A 44 10.51 19.39 1.08
CA GLU A 44 10.60 20.20 -0.14
C GLU A 44 11.10 19.36 -1.30
N LYS A 45 10.29 19.26 -2.35
CA LYS A 45 10.62 18.64 -3.63
C LYS A 45 9.69 19.13 -4.72
N GLU A 46 10.24 19.67 -5.80
CA GLU A 46 9.44 20.19 -6.91
C GLU A 46 9.03 19.09 -7.89
N THR A 47 10.01 18.31 -8.36
CA THR A 47 9.83 17.33 -9.43
C THR A 47 10.29 15.94 -9.02
N ASP A 48 9.69 14.93 -9.66
CA ASP A 48 9.99 13.52 -9.49
C ASP A 48 10.03 13.09 -8.01
N TRP A 49 9.10 13.62 -7.22
CA TRP A 49 9.13 13.53 -5.75
C TRP A 49 8.85 12.13 -5.18
N LEU A 50 8.38 11.21 -6.03
CA LEU A 50 8.24 9.78 -5.71
C LEU A 50 9.29 8.90 -6.40
N LYS A 51 10.26 9.50 -7.09
CA LYS A 51 11.40 8.76 -7.66
C LYS A 51 12.29 8.25 -6.52
N ASP A 52 12.74 7.01 -6.66
CA ASP A 52 13.53 6.29 -5.65
C ASP A 52 12.82 6.24 -4.29
N PHE A 53 11.49 6.30 -4.28
CA PHE A 53 10.69 6.14 -3.07
C PHE A 53 10.87 4.73 -2.51
N SER A 54 11.14 4.64 -1.21
CA SER A 54 11.09 3.38 -0.49
C SER A 54 10.38 3.51 0.86
N VAL A 55 9.85 2.38 1.33
CA VAL A 55 9.17 2.28 2.61
C VAL A 55 9.75 1.11 3.39
N ARG A 56 10.13 1.36 4.64
CA ARG A 56 10.56 0.32 5.58
C ARG A 56 9.37 -0.13 6.40
N ILE A 57 9.12 -1.43 6.38
CA ILE A 57 7.94 -2.05 6.98
C ILE A 57 8.38 -3.18 7.89
N LYS A 58 7.82 -3.26 9.09
CA LYS A 58 7.98 -4.37 10.02
C LYS A 58 6.78 -5.30 9.94
N ASN A 59 7.04 -6.60 9.79
CA ASN A 59 6.04 -7.63 10.03
C ASN A 59 5.82 -7.78 11.54
N LYS A 60 4.68 -7.32 12.04
CA LYS A 60 4.29 -7.43 13.47
C LYS A 60 3.41 -8.64 13.76
N SER A 61 3.13 -9.47 12.76
CA SER A 61 2.45 -10.74 12.96
C SER A 61 3.41 -11.82 13.45
N GLU A 62 2.86 -12.87 14.04
CA GLU A 62 3.58 -14.10 14.38
C GLU A 62 3.74 -15.04 13.17
N LYS A 63 3.30 -14.60 11.99
CA LYS A 63 3.22 -15.41 10.77
C LYS A 63 4.17 -14.88 9.71
N ARG A 64 4.62 -15.79 8.84
CA ARG A 64 5.49 -15.45 7.73
C ARG A 64 4.64 -14.94 6.56
N ILE A 65 4.96 -13.76 6.06
CA ILE A 65 4.23 -13.14 4.93
C ILE A 65 4.79 -13.68 3.62
N VAL A 66 3.94 -14.27 2.78
CA VAL A 66 4.32 -14.76 1.44
C VAL A 66 3.85 -13.84 0.33
N PHE A 67 2.86 -13.00 0.61
CA PHE A 67 2.34 -12.02 -0.33
C PHE A 67 1.84 -10.78 0.39
N PHE A 68 2.14 -9.63 -0.18
CA PHE A 68 1.79 -8.33 0.37
C PHE A 68 1.37 -7.40 -0.76
N SER A 69 0.17 -6.84 -0.67
CA SER A 69 -0.32 -5.80 -1.59
C SER A 69 -0.59 -4.50 -0.84
N TRP A 70 -0.10 -3.42 -1.44
CA TRP A 70 -0.19 -2.07 -0.92
C TRP A 70 -0.37 -1.09 -2.06
N GLY A 71 -0.73 0.13 -1.75
CA GLY A 71 -0.95 1.16 -2.75
C GLY A 71 -0.43 2.51 -2.30
N LEU A 72 -0.04 3.31 -3.30
CA LEU A 72 0.09 4.75 -3.16
C LEU A 72 -1.22 5.38 -3.64
N GLU A 73 -1.93 5.99 -2.70
CA GLU A 73 -3.19 6.66 -2.90
C GLU A 73 -2.98 8.17 -3.03
N PHE A 74 -3.69 8.80 -3.96
CA PHE A 74 -3.52 10.22 -4.27
C PHE A 74 -4.81 11.00 -4.00
N PRO A 75 -5.00 11.52 -2.77
CA PRO A 75 -6.26 12.16 -2.35
C PRO A 75 -6.72 13.29 -3.27
N GLU A 76 -5.78 14.09 -3.79
CA GLU A 76 -6.05 15.25 -4.67
C GLU A 76 -6.73 14.86 -5.99
N THR A 77 -6.61 13.59 -6.40
CA THR A 77 -7.23 13.11 -7.63
C THR A 77 -8.75 12.92 -7.52
N GLU A 78 -9.29 13.01 -6.30
CA GLU A 78 -10.72 12.91 -6.02
C GLU A 78 -11.53 14.04 -6.68
N ALA A 79 -10.90 15.20 -6.90
CA ALA A 79 -11.50 16.35 -7.56
C ALA A 79 -11.94 16.07 -9.02
N THR A 80 -11.38 15.04 -9.67
CA THR A 80 -11.69 14.67 -11.06
C THR A 80 -12.22 13.24 -11.21
N GLY A 81 -12.68 12.62 -10.11
CA GLY A 81 -13.30 11.30 -10.11
C GLY A 81 -12.86 10.44 -8.93
N ASN A 82 -12.93 9.11 -9.07
CA ASN A 82 -12.50 8.22 -7.99
C ASN A 82 -11.02 8.40 -7.68
N ARG A 83 -10.67 8.40 -6.41
CA ARG A 83 -9.28 8.52 -5.95
C ARG A 83 -8.38 7.48 -6.61
N MET A 84 -7.24 7.93 -7.12
CA MET A 84 -6.24 7.07 -7.75
C MET A 84 -5.46 6.30 -6.69
N ILE A 85 -5.35 4.99 -6.88
CA ILE A 85 -4.49 4.12 -6.07
C ILE A 85 -3.60 3.32 -7.02
N TYR A 86 -2.29 3.57 -6.97
CA TYR A 86 -1.32 2.79 -7.72
C TYR A 86 -0.89 1.57 -6.91
N MET A 87 -1.26 0.39 -7.38
CA MET A 87 -1.05 -0.88 -6.68
C MET A 87 0.36 -1.43 -6.87
N LEU A 88 1.00 -1.76 -5.75
CA LEU A 88 2.30 -2.41 -5.66
C LEU A 88 2.15 -3.77 -4.96
N TYR A 89 3.04 -4.67 -5.30
CA TYR A 89 2.97 -6.07 -4.89
C TYR A 89 4.35 -6.59 -4.51
N TYR A 90 4.39 -7.44 -3.50
CA TYR A 90 5.55 -8.18 -3.07
C TYR A 90 5.20 -9.67 -2.98
N GLY A 91 6.13 -10.52 -3.40
CA GLY A 91 5.97 -11.96 -3.40
C GLY A 91 4.93 -12.46 -4.40
N VAL A 92 4.58 -13.74 -4.28
CA VAL A 92 3.67 -14.42 -5.19
C VAL A 92 2.31 -14.59 -4.53
N SER A 93 1.28 -13.97 -5.12
CA SER A 93 -0.07 -14.18 -4.62
C SER A 93 -0.48 -15.63 -4.81
N PRO A 94 -0.89 -16.35 -3.75
CA PRO A 94 -1.44 -17.70 -3.88
C PRO A 94 -2.69 -17.79 -4.78
N CYS A 95 -3.32 -16.66 -5.09
CA CYS A 95 -4.57 -16.59 -5.84
C CYS A 95 -4.37 -16.17 -7.31
N ARG A 96 -3.19 -15.70 -7.68
CA ARG A 96 -2.91 -15.22 -9.04
C ARG A 96 -1.81 -16.07 -9.65
N LYS A 97 -1.84 -16.25 -10.97
CA LYS A 97 -0.66 -16.78 -11.67
C LYS A 97 0.52 -15.85 -11.36
N PRO A 98 1.74 -16.38 -11.14
CA PRO A 98 2.92 -15.55 -11.08
C PRO A 98 2.94 -14.70 -12.34
N LYS A 99 2.71 -13.39 -12.20
CA LYS A 99 3.28 -12.44 -13.15
C LYS A 99 4.72 -12.21 -12.67
N ASP A 100 5.52 -11.49 -13.44
CA ASP A 100 6.91 -11.12 -13.10
C ASP A 100 6.97 -10.24 -11.84
N TYR A 101 6.55 -10.79 -10.71
CA TYR A 101 6.74 -10.23 -9.39
C TYR A 101 8.20 -10.47 -9.04
N GLU A 102 8.83 -9.46 -8.43
CA GLU A 102 10.11 -9.66 -7.78
C GLU A 102 9.90 -10.77 -6.75
N ASN A 103 10.46 -11.93 -7.07
CA ASN A 103 10.28 -13.16 -6.30
C ASN A 103 11.25 -13.11 -5.12
N GLU A 104 11.04 -12.11 -4.27
CA GLU A 104 11.70 -12.02 -2.98
C GLU A 104 11.09 -13.10 -2.06
N GLY A 105 11.94 -13.72 -1.26
CA GLY A 105 11.53 -14.79 -0.36
C GLY A 105 10.47 -14.32 0.65
N PRO A 106 9.80 -15.24 1.35
CA PRO A 106 8.83 -14.87 2.37
C PRO A 106 9.46 -13.99 3.48
N ILE A 107 8.70 -13.03 4.00
CA ILE A 107 9.13 -12.13 5.08
C ILE A 107 8.83 -12.82 6.43
N PRO A 108 9.85 -13.16 7.24
CA PRO A 108 9.64 -13.81 8.53
C PRO A 108 8.86 -12.94 9.53
N ALA A 109 8.34 -13.58 10.58
CA ALA A 109 7.70 -12.87 11.70
C ALA A 109 8.70 -11.95 12.41
N GLY A 110 8.27 -10.74 12.78
CA GLY A 110 9.11 -9.76 13.46
C GLY A 110 10.09 -8.98 12.58
N GLU A 111 10.36 -9.47 11.36
CA GLU A 111 11.37 -8.91 10.47
C GLU A 111 10.98 -7.57 9.86
N THR A 112 11.99 -6.74 9.59
CA THR A 112 11.84 -5.48 8.86
C THR A 112 12.37 -5.63 7.45
N PHE A 113 11.57 -5.21 6.48
CA PHE A 113 11.90 -5.27 5.06
C PHE A 113 11.68 -3.91 4.41
N GLU A 114 12.26 -3.70 3.23
CA GLU A 114 12.16 -2.47 2.47
C GLU A 114 11.49 -2.75 1.13
N LEU A 115 10.50 -1.93 0.77
CA LEU A 115 9.89 -1.96 -0.55
C LEU A 115 10.25 -0.68 -1.28
N ALA A 116 10.88 -0.83 -2.46
CA ALA A 116 11.29 0.30 -3.28
C ALA A 116 10.52 0.36 -4.61
N ILE A 117 10.25 1.59 -5.03
CA ILE A 117 9.80 1.92 -6.38
C ILE A 117 11.06 2.12 -7.22
N ASP A 118 11.43 1.09 -7.97
CA ASP A 118 12.49 1.18 -8.97
C ASP A 118 12.07 2.08 -10.15
N GLN A 119 13.02 2.39 -11.06
CA GLN A 119 12.74 3.24 -12.21
C GLN A 119 11.56 2.73 -13.04
N LYS A 120 11.42 1.41 -13.23
CA LYS A 120 10.34 0.82 -14.04
C LYS A 120 8.97 0.99 -13.38
N LYS A 121 8.88 0.79 -12.07
CA LYS A 121 7.67 1.04 -11.27
C LYS A 121 7.36 2.53 -11.24
N TYR A 122 8.37 3.40 -11.17
CA TYR A 122 8.21 4.85 -11.19
C TYR A 122 7.62 5.34 -12.51
N GLU A 123 8.13 4.90 -13.66
CA GLU A 123 7.58 5.27 -14.97
C GLU A 123 6.12 4.81 -15.12
N ARG A 124 5.81 3.59 -14.64
CA ARG A 124 4.44 3.07 -14.64
C ARG A 124 3.52 3.87 -13.72
N LEU A 125 4.01 4.29 -12.56
CA LEU A 125 3.28 5.16 -11.64
C LEU A 125 3.00 6.52 -12.29
N LYS A 126 4.03 7.14 -12.87
CA LYS A 126 3.92 8.44 -13.56
C LYS A 126 2.93 8.37 -14.71
N ALA A 127 2.98 7.32 -15.53
CA ALA A 127 2.03 7.08 -16.61
C ALA A 127 0.60 6.84 -16.08
N PHE A 128 0.44 6.07 -15.01
CA PHE A 128 -0.85 5.81 -14.39
C PHE A 128 -1.49 7.10 -13.90
N VAL A 129 -0.79 7.91 -13.08
CA VAL A 129 -1.30 9.19 -12.57
C VAL A 129 -1.53 10.18 -13.72
N GLY A 130 -0.61 10.20 -14.70
CA GLY A 130 -0.65 11.00 -15.92
C GLY A 130 -1.91 10.84 -16.77
N THR A 131 -2.70 9.78 -16.57
CA THR A 131 -4.02 9.64 -17.22
C THR A 131 -5.04 10.69 -16.78
N ARG A 132 -4.85 11.32 -15.61
CA ARG A 132 -5.79 12.30 -15.04
C ARG A 132 -5.11 13.53 -14.44
N HIS A 133 -3.89 13.38 -13.93
CA HIS A 133 -3.16 14.42 -13.22
C HIS A 133 -1.68 14.38 -13.56
N TRP A 134 -1.03 15.52 -13.52
CA TRP A 134 0.44 15.53 -13.53
C TRP A 134 0.95 15.20 -12.13
N LEU A 135 1.77 14.14 -12.02
CA LEU A 135 2.28 13.66 -10.73
C LEU A 135 3.02 14.74 -9.92
N ASP A 136 3.78 15.64 -10.58
CA ASP A 136 4.50 16.71 -9.88
C ASP A 136 3.56 17.82 -9.38
N GLY A 137 2.34 17.90 -9.95
CA GLY A 137 1.28 18.79 -9.46
C GLY A 137 0.56 18.25 -8.22
N LEU A 138 0.82 17.01 -7.81
CA LEU A 138 0.27 16.43 -6.58
C LEU A 138 1.18 16.74 -5.40
N THR A 139 0.62 17.15 -4.27
CA THR A 139 1.36 17.47 -3.04
C THR A 139 1.26 16.35 -1.99
N ARG A 140 0.34 15.39 -2.17
CA ARG A 140 0.11 14.33 -1.19
C ARG A 140 -0.05 12.96 -1.81
N ALA A 141 0.62 11.98 -1.21
CA ALA A 141 0.36 10.56 -1.42
C ALA A 141 0.18 9.87 -0.07
N GLU A 142 -0.60 8.80 -0.03
CA GLU A 142 -0.86 8.01 1.18
C GLU A 142 -0.51 6.56 0.94
N ILE A 143 0.24 5.97 1.86
CA ILE A 143 0.49 4.54 1.85
C ILE A 143 -0.74 3.84 2.42
N ARG A 144 -1.33 2.91 1.67
CA ARG A 144 -2.43 2.05 2.11
C ARG A 144 -2.01 0.59 2.02
N ILE A 145 -2.23 -0.19 3.07
CA ILE A 145 -2.05 -1.65 3.06
C ILE A 145 -3.39 -2.30 2.70
N LEU A 146 -3.42 -3.15 1.67
CA LEU A 146 -4.68 -3.71 1.16
C LEU A 146 -4.88 -5.18 1.52
N SER A 147 -3.84 -6.01 1.35
CA SER A 147 -3.93 -7.43 1.65
C SER A 147 -2.59 -8.05 1.99
N ILE A 148 -2.61 -9.02 2.89
CA ILE A 148 -1.46 -9.82 3.32
C ILE A 148 -1.89 -11.27 3.33
N HIS A 149 -1.11 -12.15 2.72
CA HIS A 149 -1.30 -13.60 2.83
C HIS A 149 -0.09 -14.23 3.50
N TYR A 150 -0.37 -15.20 4.36
CA TYR A 150 0.64 -15.96 5.09
C TYR A 150 0.86 -17.34 4.45
N ASP A 151 1.88 -18.05 4.91
CA ASP A 151 2.22 -19.40 4.45
C ASP A 151 1.29 -20.50 5.02
N ASP A 152 0.46 -20.18 6.00
CA ASP A 152 -0.53 -21.08 6.62
C ASP A 152 -1.94 -20.98 6.02
N ASP A 153 -2.05 -20.40 4.81
CA ASP A 153 -3.32 -20.16 4.11
C ASP A 153 -4.32 -19.23 4.83
N THR A 154 -3.86 -18.50 5.85
CA THR A 154 -4.60 -17.36 6.39
C THR A 154 -4.12 -16.04 5.80
N GLY A 155 -4.85 -14.97 6.08
CA GLY A 155 -4.50 -13.66 5.61
C GLY A 155 -5.18 -12.55 6.37
N TRP A 156 -4.96 -11.34 5.88
CA TRP A 156 -5.59 -10.12 6.33
C TRP A 156 -5.93 -9.28 5.10
N SER A 157 -7.10 -8.65 5.08
CA SER A 157 -7.46 -7.70 4.04
C SER A 157 -8.39 -6.61 4.58
N ALA A 158 -8.03 -5.35 4.31
CA ALA A 158 -8.83 -4.17 4.65
C ALA A 158 -9.41 -4.18 6.09
N GLY A 159 -8.60 -4.59 7.06
CA GLY A 159 -8.99 -4.63 8.48
C GLY A 159 -9.61 -5.94 8.97
N SER A 160 -9.81 -6.93 8.10
CA SER A 160 -10.41 -8.23 8.44
C SER A 160 -9.42 -9.36 8.27
N SER A 161 -9.46 -10.32 9.20
CA SER A 161 -8.79 -11.62 9.01
C SER A 161 -9.46 -12.40 7.88
N THR A 162 -8.68 -13.14 7.11
CA THR A 162 -9.16 -13.96 5.99
C THR A 162 -8.54 -15.36 6.04
N LYS A 163 -9.19 -16.32 5.36
CA LYS A 163 -8.65 -17.67 5.15
C LYS A 163 -8.89 -18.10 3.71
N ARG A 164 -8.05 -18.99 3.18
CA ARG A 164 -8.26 -19.58 1.85
C ARG A 164 -9.61 -20.29 1.81
N ASP A 165 -10.36 -20.07 0.74
CA ASP A 165 -11.65 -20.71 0.52
C ASP A 165 -11.40 -22.22 0.26
N PRO A 166 -11.94 -23.13 1.09
CA PRO A 166 -11.74 -24.56 0.92
C PRO A 166 -12.33 -25.11 -0.38
N ASN A 167 -13.33 -24.41 -0.94
CA ASN A 167 -13.97 -24.78 -2.20
C ASN A 167 -13.34 -24.08 -3.41
N ASN A 168 -12.48 -23.08 -3.18
CA ASN A 168 -11.80 -22.36 -4.25
C ASN A 168 -10.42 -21.84 -3.80
N PRO A 169 -9.32 -22.57 -4.08
CA PRO A 169 -8.00 -22.19 -3.63
C PRO A 169 -7.50 -20.86 -4.20
N LYS A 170 -8.18 -20.28 -5.20
CA LYS A 170 -7.85 -18.96 -5.77
C LYS A 170 -8.56 -17.80 -5.07
N ARG A 171 -9.20 -18.05 -3.93
CA ARG A 171 -9.98 -17.05 -3.20
C ARG A 171 -9.65 -17.08 -1.71
N PHE A 172 -9.67 -15.91 -1.09
CA PHE A 172 -9.73 -15.76 0.36
C PHE A 172 -11.13 -15.27 0.75
N ILE A 173 -11.64 -15.77 1.86
CA ILE A 173 -12.92 -15.37 2.46
C ILE A 173 -12.66 -14.76 3.84
N SER A 174 -13.47 -13.77 4.21
CA SER A 174 -13.39 -13.17 5.54
C SER A 174 -13.68 -14.21 6.61
N VAL A 175 -12.87 -14.20 7.66
CA VAL A 175 -13.18 -14.91 8.91
C VAL A 175 -13.96 -13.92 9.76
N THR A 176 -15.27 -13.89 9.61
CA THR A 176 -16.11 -13.37 10.68
C THR A 176 -15.82 -14.20 11.93
N PRO A 177 -15.69 -13.60 13.11
CA PRO A 177 -15.77 -14.39 14.34
C PRO A 177 -17.06 -15.20 14.23
N ASP A 178 -16.99 -16.52 14.42
CA ASP A 178 -18.18 -17.36 14.46
C ASP A 178 -19.22 -16.64 15.32
N ASN A 179 -20.35 -16.29 14.74
CA ASN A 179 -21.51 -15.91 15.53
C ASN A 179 -22.10 -17.23 15.99
N PRO A 180 -21.91 -17.67 17.25
CA PRO A 180 -22.41 -18.98 17.70
C PRO A 180 -23.95 -18.95 17.87
N GLY A 181 -24.61 -17.83 17.56
CA GLY A 181 -26.03 -17.58 17.81
C GLY A 181 -26.90 -17.37 16.58
N GLY A 182 -26.58 -18.02 15.45
CA GLY A 182 -27.38 -17.95 14.23
C GLY A 182 -28.58 -18.91 14.22
N ASN A 183 -29.36 -18.99 15.30
CA ASN A 183 -30.72 -19.54 15.24
C ASN A 183 -31.68 -18.42 14.81
N ARG A 184 -32.25 -18.55 13.62
CA ARG A 184 -33.55 -18.02 13.18
C ARG A 184 -34.03 -19.08 12.18
N ASP A 185 -34.86 -20.04 12.55
CA ASP A 185 -36.27 -19.90 12.93
C ASP A 185 -36.87 -18.59 12.40
N GLU A 186 -37.27 -18.65 11.12
CA GLU A 186 -38.54 -18.15 10.59
C GLU A 186 -38.79 -18.77 9.20
#